data_AF-A0A1Q2ZX37-F1
#
_entry.id   AF-A0A1Q2ZX37-F1
#
_cell.length_a   1.000
_cell.length_b   1.000
_cell.length_c   1.000
_cell.angle_alpha   90.00
_cell.angle_beta   90.00
_cell.angle_gamma   90.00
#
_symmetry.space_group_name_H-M   'P 1'
#
loop_
_entity.id
_entity.type
_entity.pdbx_description
1 polymer ?
#
loop_
_entity_poly.entity_id
_entity_poly.type
_entity_poly.pdbx_seq_one_letter_code
_entity_poly.pdbx_strand_id
1 'polypeptide(L)'
;MSMNEDAKRRTEMVNMSKQPWFNAAYKAALTFYEKDSQLDSKDRLELSKTYKSIATAQLYGGWLGFSASFLTPFFWQFYKTNSIKGVKVPRNFILSILVMMGSSHFSSNYAYKKKLNELNPTGTFQNSNLYGDDLGSETDQPAKSNAQRQWEMMQVLRNGGSTKWAAYFYLTFQNPERRLPDPKVKFNEMIQGQGQMRPGGLLQNRDILGLYTGPEAERRRREGITEGKQQEQPSKSSWDSIREENGVPGGASSSNGLGSSWNKLREGNLSQEKPRDEQEFSNDESDPFAVVDHPSQSEFDTMLERERRGGED
;
A
#
# COMPACT_ATOMS: atom_id res chain seq x y z
N MET A 1 -33.13 5.11 -29.56
CA MET A 1 -32.57 3.75 -29.47
C MET A 1 -32.21 3.29 -28.04
N SER A 2 -32.21 4.14 -26.99
CA SER A 2 -31.74 3.73 -25.63
C SER A 2 -32.76 3.01 -24.74
N MET A 3 -34.07 3.19 -24.93
CA MET A 3 -35.09 2.61 -24.02
C MET A 3 -35.08 1.07 -23.96
N ASN A 4 -34.67 0.41 -25.04
CA ASN A 4 -34.65 -1.06 -25.09
C ASN A 4 -33.43 -1.65 -24.35
N GLU A 5 -32.32 -0.91 -24.30
CA GLU A 5 -31.12 -1.30 -23.55
C GLU A 5 -31.31 -1.15 -22.04
N ASP A 6 -31.97 -0.08 -21.60
CA ASP A 6 -32.24 0.15 -20.18
C ASP A 6 -33.22 -0.88 -19.61
N ALA A 7 -34.26 -1.24 -20.38
CA ALA A 7 -35.19 -2.30 -20.00
C ALA A 7 -34.47 -3.66 -19.89
N LYS A 8 -33.62 -4.00 -20.86
CA LYS A 8 -32.82 -5.23 -20.86
C LYS A 8 -31.87 -5.28 -19.66
N ARG A 9 -31.15 -4.19 -19.35
CA ARG A 9 -30.26 -4.09 -18.17
C ARG A 9 -31.02 -4.26 -16.86
N ARG A 10 -32.20 -3.66 -16.71
CA ARG A 10 -33.04 -3.84 -15.51
C ARG A 10 -33.44 -5.30 -15.34
N THR A 11 -33.87 -5.97 -16.41
CA THR A 11 -34.22 -7.40 -16.36
C THR A 11 -33.01 -8.27 -16.00
N GLU A 12 -31.84 -7.99 -16.57
CA GLU A 12 -30.58 -8.68 -16.23
C GLU A 12 -30.20 -8.48 -14.76
N MET A 13 -30.29 -7.26 -14.23
CA MET A 13 -30.01 -6.96 -12.82
C MET A 13 -30.99 -7.62 -11.86
N VAL A 14 -32.29 -7.63 -12.19
CA VAL A 14 -33.32 -8.33 -11.42
C VAL A 14 -33.11 -9.84 -11.44
N ASN A 15 -32.65 -10.40 -12.57
CA ASN A 15 -32.31 -11.81 -12.65
C ASN A 15 -31.02 -12.13 -11.88
N MET A 16 -30.05 -11.22 -11.85
CA MET A 16 -28.84 -11.33 -11.04
C MET A 16 -29.15 -11.28 -9.54
N SER A 17 -30.06 -10.39 -9.11
CA SER A 17 -30.43 -10.24 -7.69
C SER A 17 -31.14 -11.47 -7.12
N LYS A 18 -31.77 -12.28 -7.97
CA LYS A 18 -32.41 -13.55 -7.58
C LYS A 18 -31.39 -14.67 -7.33
N GLN A 19 -30.14 -14.51 -7.74
CA GLN A 19 -29.12 -15.55 -7.59
C GLN A 19 -28.74 -15.75 -6.11
N PRO A 20 -28.48 -17.00 -5.68
CA PRO A 20 -28.17 -17.29 -4.27
C PRO A 20 -26.87 -16.65 -3.80
N TRP A 21 -25.85 -16.57 -4.68
CA TRP A 21 -24.59 -15.91 -4.38
C TRP A 21 -24.77 -14.40 -4.15
N PHE A 22 -25.71 -13.77 -4.87
CA PHE A 22 -25.97 -12.34 -4.75
C PHE A 22 -26.63 -12.05 -3.39
N ASN A 23 -27.61 -12.85 -2.98
CA ASN A 23 -28.23 -12.70 -1.66
C ASN A 23 -27.21 -12.86 -0.53
N ALA A 24 -26.30 -13.84 -0.63
CA ALA A 24 -25.21 -14.00 0.33
C ALA A 24 -24.28 -12.78 0.37
N ALA A 25 -23.88 -12.26 -0.79
CA ALA A 25 -23.04 -11.06 -0.89
C ALA A 25 -23.75 -9.81 -0.35
N TYR A 26 -25.04 -9.65 -0.64
CA TYR A 26 -25.86 -8.54 -0.16
C TYR A 26 -26.02 -8.57 1.37
N LYS A 27 -26.29 -9.75 1.94
CA LYS A 27 -26.29 -9.94 3.40
C LYS A 27 -24.95 -9.60 4.03
N ALA A 28 -23.85 -10.07 3.43
CA ALA A 28 -22.50 -9.74 3.90
C ALA A 28 -22.18 -8.23 3.78
N ALA A 29 -22.69 -7.56 2.75
CA ALA A 29 -22.54 -6.12 2.59
C ALA A 29 -23.34 -5.34 3.65
N LEU A 30 -24.55 -5.78 3.98
CA LEU A 30 -25.36 -5.21 5.05
C LEU A 30 -24.67 -5.35 6.40
N THR A 31 -24.20 -6.56 6.74
CA THR A 31 -23.48 -6.79 7.99
C THR A 31 -22.18 -5.99 8.05
N PHE A 32 -21.44 -5.90 6.94
CA PHE A 32 -20.26 -5.04 6.86
C PHE A 32 -20.60 -3.57 7.13
N TYR A 33 -21.63 -3.03 6.48
CA TYR A 33 -22.01 -1.62 6.62
C TYR A 33 -22.41 -1.29 8.06
N GLU A 34 -23.20 -2.16 8.70
CA GLU A 34 -23.61 -2.02 10.10
C GLU A 34 -22.40 -2.03 11.06
N LYS A 35 -21.41 -2.90 10.83
CA LYS A 35 -20.19 -2.92 11.63
C LYS A 35 -19.29 -1.73 11.32
N ASP A 36 -19.20 -1.27 10.07
CA ASP A 36 -18.35 -0.13 9.66
C ASP A 36 -18.88 1.20 10.21
N SER A 37 -20.19 1.35 10.33
CA SER A 37 -20.80 2.54 10.95
C SER A 37 -20.49 2.64 12.45
N GLN A 38 -20.25 1.52 13.12
CA GLN A 38 -19.86 1.48 14.54
C GLN A 38 -18.36 1.77 14.76
N LEU A 39 -17.53 1.77 13.71
CA LEU A 39 -16.08 1.97 13.84
C LEU A 39 -15.70 3.44 14.01
N ASP A 40 -14.91 3.71 15.04
CA ASP A 40 -14.28 5.00 15.25
C ASP A 40 -13.05 5.18 14.34
N SER A 41 -12.58 6.42 14.22
CA SER A 41 -11.37 6.81 13.50
C SER A 41 -10.14 5.99 13.93
N LYS A 42 -9.92 5.85 15.24
CA LYS A 42 -8.79 5.07 15.79
C LYS A 42 -8.86 3.59 15.38
N ASP A 43 -10.05 3.00 15.44
CA ASP A 43 -10.26 1.59 15.06
C ASP A 43 -9.95 1.35 13.59
N ARG A 44 -10.33 2.30 12.72
CA ARG A 44 -10.02 2.26 11.28
C ARG A 44 -8.51 2.29 11.05
N LEU A 45 -7.78 3.14 11.76
CA LEU A 45 -6.32 3.16 11.65
C LEU A 45 -5.69 1.82 12.08
N GLU A 46 -6.14 1.23 13.19
CA GLU A 46 -5.65 -0.06 13.69
C GLU A 46 -5.99 -1.23 12.75
N LEU A 47 -7.21 -1.24 12.19
CA LEU A 47 -7.61 -2.18 11.15
C LEU A 47 -6.75 -2.04 9.89
N SER A 48 -6.45 -0.80 9.47
CA SER A 48 -5.59 -0.56 8.30
C SER A 48 -4.19 -1.15 8.50
N LYS A 49 -3.60 -0.96 9.69
CA LYS A 49 -2.28 -1.52 10.05
C LYS A 49 -2.32 -3.03 10.12
N THR A 50 -3.39 -3.58 10.69
CA THR A 50 -3.60 -5.03 10.81
C THR A 50 -3.68 -5.68 9.44
N TYR A 51 -4.52 -5.17 8.55
CA TYR A 51 -4.64 -5.68 7.18
C TYR A 51 -3.37 -5.45 6.35
N LYS A 52 -2.65 -4.34 6.56
CA LYS A 52 -1.32 -4.12 5.96
C LYS A 52 -0.34 -5.19 6.41
N SER A 53 -0.32 -5.55 7.70
CA SER A 53 0.56 -6.61 8.23
C SER A 53 0.24 -7.98 7.62
N ILE A 54 -1.05 -8.31 7.44
CA ILE A 54 -1.49 -9.54 6.79
C ILE A 54 -1.07 -9.54 5.31
N ALA A 55 -1.24 -8.44 4.60
CA ALA A 55 -0.82 -8.29 3.21
C ALA A 55 0.71 -8.46 3.06
N THR A 56 1.50 -7.89 3.97
CA THR A 56 2.96 -8.08 3.97
C THR A 56 3.33 -9.52 4.27
N ALA A 57 2.64 -10.20 5.18
CA ALA A 57 2.89 -11.61 5.47
C ALA A 57 2.55 -12.52 4.28
N GLN A 58 1.48 -12.20 3.54
CA GLN A 58 1.16 -12.86 2.28
C GLN A 58 2.26 -12.66 1.24
N LEU A 59 2.73 -11.43 1.05
CA LEU A 59 3.78 -11.09 0.09
C LEU A 59 5.11 -11.79 0.43
N TYR A 60 5.60 -11.62 1.66
CA TYR A 60 6.86 -12.23 2.10
C TYR A 60 6.75 -13.75 2.17
N GLY A 61 5.63 -14.31 2.65
CA GLY A 61 5.41 -15.76 2.66
C GLY A 61 5.40 -16.35 1.25
N GLY A 62 4.85 -15.64 0.27
CA GLY A 62 4.97 -15.97 -1.14
C GLY A 62 6.42 -16.01 -1.60
N TRP A 63 7.14 -14.88 -1.49
CA TRP A 63 8.52 -14.76 -1.94
C TRP A 63 9.48 -15.73 -1.26
N LEU A 64 9.27 -16.03 0.03
CA LEU A 64 10.03 -17.04 0.76
C LEU A 64 9.74 -18.45 0.23
N GLY A 65 8.47 -18.80 0.02
CA GLY A 65 8.09 -20.10 -0.55
C GLY A 65 8.62 -20.29 -1.97
N PHE A 66 8.53 -19.24 -2.79
CA PHE A 66 9.13 -19.21 -4.12
C PHE A 66 10.63 -19.47 -4.06
N SER A 67 11.37 -18.66 -3.30
CA SER A 67 12.83 -18.73 -3.20
C SER A 67 13.29 -20.08 -2.68
N ALA A 68 12.62 -20.62 -1.66
CA ALA A 68 12.92 -21.94 -1.12
C ALA A 68 12.76 -23.03 -2.20
N SER A 69 11.66 -23.05 -2.95
CA SER A 69 11.45 -24.04 -4.00
C SER A 69 12.38 -23.85 -5.20
N PHE A 70 12.61 -22.60 -5.60
CA PHE A 70 13.34 -22.27 -6.81
C PHE A 70 14.84 -22.51 -6.66
N LEU A 71 15.42 -22.08 -5.53
CA LEU A 71 16.86 -22.14 -5.29
C LEU A 71 17.34 -23.52 -4.83
N THR A 72 16.49 -24.31 -4.15
CA THR A 72 16.85 -25.66 -3.66
C THR A 72 17.57 -26.54 -4.69
N PRO A 73 17.05 -26.74 -5.93
CA PRO A 73 17.72 -27.59 -6.91
C PRO A 73 19.08 -27.03 -7.39
N PHE A 74 19.27 -25.71 -7.38
CA PHE A 74 20.55 -25.08 -7.70
C PHE A 74 21.58 -25.32 -6.60
N PHE A 75 21.19 -25.11 -5.34
CA PHE A 75 22.06 -25.40 -4.20
C PHE A 75 22.42 -26.88 -4.13
N TRP A 76 21.47 -27.78 -4.40
CA TRP A 76 21.73 -29.22 -4.43
C TRP A 76 22.69 -29.63 -5.56
N GLN A 77 22.48 -29.09 -6.77
CA GLN A 77 23.36 -29.35 -7.91
C GLN A 77 24.77 -28.78 -7.68
N PHE A 78 24.85 -27.56 -7.14
CA PHE A 78 26.10 -26.90 -6.81
C PHE A 78 26.87 -27.69 -5.74
N TYR A 79 26.21 -28.13 -4.68
CA TYR A 79 26.83 -28.95 -3.63
C TYR A 79 27.41 -30.27 -4.17
N LYS A 80 26.72 -30.93 -5.10
CA LYS A 80 27.16 -32.23 -5.64
C LYS A 80 28.19 -32.12 -6.77
N THR A 81 28.12 -31.07 -7.59
CA THR A 81 28.87 -31.00 -8.86
C THR A 81 29.69 -29.73 -9.05
N ASN A 82 29.68 -28.79 -8.09
CA ASN A 82 30.26 -27.44 -8.21
C ASN A 82 29.80 -26.70 -9.48
N SER A 83 28.64 -27.08 -10.02
CA SER A 83 28.11 -26.55 -11.27
C SER A 83 26.61 -26.31 -11.15
N ILE A 84 26.15 -25.32 -11.91
CA ILE A 84 24.73 -24.95 -12.02
C ILE A 84 24.10 -25.59 -13.29
N LYS A 85 24.92 -26.19 -14.15
CA LYS A 85 24.46 -26.81 -15.40
C LYS A 85 23.67 -28.09 -15.11
N GLY A 86 22.53 -28.26 -15.78
CA GLY A 86 21.66 -29.44 -15.67
C GLY A 86 20.32 -29.21 -14.95
N VAL A 87 20.13 -28.06 -14.30
CA VAL A 87 18.86 -27.71 -13.65
C VAL A 87 17.82 -27.30 -14.70
N LYS A 88 16.65 -27.94 -14.69
CA LYS A 88 15.52 -27.62 -15.58
C LYS A 88 14.78 -26.36 -15.11
N VAL A 89 15.36 -25.19 -15.39
CA VAL A 89 14.87 -23.88 -14.92
C VAL A 89 13.38 -23.64 -15.17
N PRO A 90 12.82 -23.87 -16.38
CA PRO A 90 11.41 -23.55 -16.65
C PRO A 90 10.43 -24.40 -15.81
N ARG A 91 10.74 -25.69 -15.62
CA ARG A 91 9.90 -26.59 -14.82
C ARG A 91 9.93 -26.22 -13.34
N ASN A 92 11.12 -25.90 -12.83
CA ASN A 92 11.28 -25.49 -11.44
C ASN A 92 10.59 -24.15 -11.20
N PHE A 93 10.71 -23.20 -12.12
CA PHE A 93 10.03 -21.90 -12.03
C PHE A 93 8.51 -22.05 -11.88
N ILE A 94 7.87 -22.87 -12.72
CA ILE A 94 6.42 -23.13 -12.64
C ILE A 94 6.06 -23.77 -11.29
N LEU A 95 6.83 -24.77 -10.85
CA LEU A 95 6.62 -25.40 -9.55
C LEU A 95 6.75 -24.39 -8.41
N SER A 96 7.74 -23.50 -8.47
CA SER A 96 7.96 -22.46 -7.48
C SER A 96 6.84 -21.42 -7.45
N ILE A 97 6.22 -21.09 -8.59
CA ILE A 97 5.01 -20.26 -8.61
C ILE A 97 3.85 -20.95 -7.87
N LEU A 98 3.65 -22.25 -8.08
CA LEU A 98 2.59 -22.99 -7.36
C LEU A 98 2.87 -23.03 -5.86
N VAL A 99 4.12 -23.27 -5.46
CA VAL A 99 4.54 -23.21 -4.06
C VAL A 99 4.32 -21.82 -3.48
N MET A 100 4.68 -20.76 -4.21
CA MET A 100 4.45 -19.38 -3.83
C MET A 100 2.98 -19.09 -3.54
N MET A 101 2.06 -19.57 -4.40
CA MET A 101 0.62 -19.39 -4.18
C MET A 101 0.17 -20.07 -2.89
N GLY A 102 0.60 -21.31 -2.66
CA GLY A 102 0.28 -22.06 -1.45
C GLY A 102 0.85 -21.43 -0.17
N SER A 103 2.12 -21.04 -0.20
CA SER A 103 2.81 -20.43 0.94
C SER A 103 2.22 -19.06 1.29
N SER A 104 1.85 -18.26 0.28
CA SER A 104 1.16 -16.98 0.46
C SER A 104 -0.17 -17.14 1.19
N HIS A 105 -0.99 -18.12 0.77
CA HIS A 105 -2.27 -18.39 1.41
C HIS A 105 -2.09 -18.85 2.86
N PHE A 106 -1.11 -19.71 3.11
CA PHE A 106 -0.81 -20.21 4.45
C PHE A 106 -0.33 -19.08 5.38
N SER A 107 0.65 -18.28 4.94
CA SER A 107 1.20 -17.19 5.75
C SER A 107 0.16 -16.12 6.06
N SER A 108 -0.70 -15.78 5.09
CA SER A 108 -1.79 -14.83 5.28
C SER A 108 -2.81 -15.35 6.29
N ASN A 109 -3.20 -16.63 6.20
CA ASN A 109 -4.15 -17.24 7.14
C ASN A 109 -3.56 -17.34 8.55
N TYR A 110 -2.27 -17.66 8.66
CA TYR A 110 -1.58 -17.68 9.95
C TYR A 110 -1.52 -16.29 10.59
N ALA A 111 -1.12 -15.27 9.82
CA ALA A 111 -1.09 -13.88 10.29
C ALA A 111 -2.48 -13.37 10.70
N TYR A 112 -3.51 -13.69 9.92
CA TYR A 112 -4.90 -13.35 10.23
C TYR A 112 -5.37 -13.99 11.53
N LYS A 113 -5.15 -15.30 11.72
CA LYS A 113 -5.50 -15.99 12.97
C LYS A 113 -4.72 -15.44 14.17
N LYS A 114 -3.43 -15.16 13.99
CA LYS A 114 -2.61 -14.52 15.02
C LYS A 114 -3.21 -13.18 15.44
N LYS A 115 -3.57 -12.32 14.48
CA LYS A 115 -4.17 -11.00 14.74
C LYS A 115 -5.56 -11.09 15.38
N LEU A 116 -6.38 -12.06 14.98
CA LEU A 116 -7.66 -12.33 15.65
C LEU A 116 -7.47 -12.74 17.12
N ASN A 117 -6.48 -13.60 17.41
CA ASN A 117 -6.19 -14.06 18.76
C ASN A 117 -5.57 -12.94 19.63
N GLU A 118 -4.79 -12.03 19.04
CA GLU A 118 -4.27 -10.85 19.74
C GLU A 118 -5.41 -9.91 20.19
N LEU A 119 -6.46 -9.77 19.38
CA LEU A 119 -7.63 -8.95 19.73
C LEU A 119 -8.54 -9.63 20.76
N ASN A 120 -8.65 -10.96 20.73
CA ASN A 120 -9.50 -11.74 21.63
C ASN A 120 -8.74 -12.92 22.25
N PRO A 121 -7.79 -12.67 23.18
CA PRO A 121 -6.97 -13.73 23.77
C PRO A 121 -7.78 -14.65 24.69
N THR A 122 -8.85 -14.14 25.29
CA THR A 122 -9.70 -14.85 26.25
C THR A 122 -10.91 -15.54 25.61
N GLY A 123 -11.14 -15.34 24.31
CA GLY A 123 -12.28 -15.91 23.58
C GLY A 123 -13.64 -15.29 23.90
N THR A 124 -13.71 -14.28 24.77
CA THR A 124 -14.96 -13.73 25.32
C THR A 124 -15.87 -13.09 24.26
N PHE A 125 -15.31 -12.54 23.18
CA PHE A 125 -16.11 -11.90 22.13
C PHE A 125 -16.93 -12.87 21.26
N GLN A 126 -16.58 -14.16 21.22
CA GLN A 126 -17.31 -15.17 20.42
C GLN A 126 -18.73 -15.44 20.92
N ASN A 127 -18.99 -15.22 22.21
CA ASN A 127 -20.27 -15.53 22.86
C ASN A 127 -21.23 -14.33 22.97
N SER A 128 -20.83 -13.15 22.47
CA SER A 128 -21.63 -11.93 22.63
C SER A 128 -22.92 -11.87 21.80
N ASN A 129 -23.18 -12.85 20.92
CA ASN A 129 -24.37 -12.87 20.05
C ASN A 129 -25.08 -14.25 19.98
N LEU A 130 -24.86 -15.16 20.93
CA LEU A 130 -25.51 -16.48 20.90
C LEU A 130 -26.83 -16.56 21.67
N TYR A 131 -27.15 -15.57 22.50
CA TYR A 131 -28.45 -15.45 23.16
C TYR A 131 -29.10 -14.13 22.71
N GLY A 132 -30.09 -14.25 21.83
CA GLY A 132 -30.98 -13.15 21.48
C GLY A 132 -31.93 -12.84 22.63
N ASP A 133 -31.39 -12.30 23.73
CA ASP A 133 -32.18 -11.66 24.77
C ASP A 133 -32.22 -10.15 24.49
N ASP A 134 -32.82 -9.80 23.34
CA ASP A 134 -33.28 -8.45 23.01
C ASP A 134 -34.60 -8.16 23.76
N LEU A 135 -34.60 -8.44 25.06
CA LEU A 135 -35.65 -8.10 26.02
C LEU A 135 -35.01 -7.32 27.16
N GLY A 136 -34.33 -6.23 26.82
CA GLY A 136 -33.65 -5.41 27.82
C GLY A 136 -33.03 -4.12 27.28
N SER A 137 -33.87 -3.09 27.13
CA SER A 137 -33.53 -1.65 27.11
C SER A 137 -32.93 -1.05 25.82
N GLU A 138 -33.74 -0.21 25.18
CA GLU A 138 -33.36 0.78 24.16
C GLU A 138 -32.50 1.94 24.70
N THR A 139 -31.62 1.78 25.72
CA THR A 139 -30.86 2.96 26.17
C THR A 139 -29.43 2.75 26.68
N ASP A 140 -28.97 1.57 27.11
CA ASP A 140 -27.59 1.45 27.61
C ASP A 140 -26.95 0.10 27.23
N GLN A 141 -26.71 -0.13 25.93
CA GLN A 141 -25.66 -1.09 25.58
C GLN A 141 -24.30 -0.47 25.96
N PRO A 142 -23.50 -1.11 26.82
CA PRO A 142 -22.18 -0.60 27.16
C PRO A 142 -21.40 -0.45 25.86
N ALA A 143 -20.82 0.75 25.64
CA ALA A 143 -20.09 1.08 24.44
C ALA A 143 -19.08 -0.05 24.15
N LYS A 144 -19.27 -0.75 23.01
CA LYS A 144 -18.42 -1.89 22.64
C LYS A 144 -16.96 -1.49 22.72
N SER A 145 -16.10 -2.37 23.25
CA SER A 145 -14.67 -2.10 23.27
C SER A 145 -14.12 -1.95 21.84
N ASN A 146 -13.12 -1.09 21.66
CA ASN A 146 -12.42 -0.91 20.39
C ASN A 146 -11.96 -2.26 19.80
N ALA A 147 -11.35 -3.11 20.63
CA ALA A 147 -10.87 -4.44 20.22
C ALA A 147 -12.02 -5.35 19.75
N GLN A 148 -13.20 -5.26 20.39
CA GLN A 148 -14.38 -6.03 20.01
C GLN A 148 -14.90 -5.58 18.64
N ARG A 149 -14.99 -4.27 18.38
CA ARG A 149 -15.42 -3.75 17.07
C ARG A 149 -14.47 -4.16 15.95
N GLN A 150 -13.16 -4.09 16.20
CA GLN A 150 -12.14 -4.52 15.25
C GLN A 150 -12.23 -6.03 14.99
N TRP A 151 -12.42 -6.83 16.03
CA TRP A 151 -12.59 -8.28 15.92
C TRP A 151 -13.84 -8.66 15.12
N GLU A 152 -14.98 -8.03 15.40
CA GLU A 152 -16.24 -8.22 14.65
C GLU A 152 -16.04 -7.88 13.17
N MET A 153 -15.39 -6.75 12.87
CA MET A 153 -15.09 -6.37 11.50
C MET A 153 -14.16 -7.37 10.79
N MET A 154 -13.11 -7.83 11.47
CA MET A 154 -12.18 -8.83 10.92
C MET A 154 -12.87 -10.17 10.63
N GLN A 155 -13.87 -10.56 11.41
CA GLN A 155 -14.66 -11.78 11.16
C GLN A 155 -15.54 -11.66 9.92
N VAL A 156 -16.16 -10.50 9.70
CA VAL A 156 -16.98 -10.23 8.50
C VAL A 156 -16.10 -10.26 7.24
N LEU A 157 -14.97 -9.57 7.26
CA LEU A 157 -14.08 -9.43 6.11
C LEU A 157 -13.25 -10.69 5.83
N ARG A 158 -12.98 -11.50 6.86
CA ARG A 158 -12.07 -12.65 6.81
C ARG A 158 -10.67 -12.23 6.33
N ASN A 159 -9.89 -13.21 5.89
CA ASN A 159 -8.58 -12.98 5.25
C ASN A 159 -8.71 -12.57 3.75
N GLY A 160 -9.89 -12.13 3.31
CA GLY A 160 -10.12 -11.79 1.90
C GLY A 160 -9.65 -10.38 1.58
N GLY A 161 -8.82 -10.20 0.55
CA GLY A 161 -8.51 -8.86 0.01
C GLY A 161 -7.81 -7.91 0.98
N SER A 162 -6.86 -8.41 1.78
CA SER A 162 -6.15 -7.65 2.83
C SER A 162 -5.59 -6.30 2.37
N THR A 163 -4.99 -6.22 1.19
CA THR A 163 -4.49 -4.96 0.61
C THR A 163 -5.59 -3.92 0.38
N LYS A 164 -6.76 -4.36 -0.11
CA LYS A 164 -7.91 -3.50 -0.37
C LYS A 164 -8.49 -2.94 0.92
N TRP A 165 -8.65 -3.78 1.93
CA TRP A 165 -9.17 -3.35 3.22
C TRP A 165 -8.19 -2.45 3.97
N ALA A 166 -6.88 -2.73 3.88
CA ALA A 166 -5.87 -1.84 4.43
C ALA A 166 -6.00 -0.42 3.85
N ALA A 167 -6.13 -0.32 2.53
CA ALA A 167 -6.34 0.95 1.84
C ALA A 167 -7.67 1.61 2.21
N TYR A 168 -8.77 0.86 2.22
CA TYR A 168 -10.10 1.37 2.58
C TYR A 168 -10.10 2.02 3.97
N PHE A 169 -9.59 1.31 4.98
CA PHE A 169 -9.61 1.81 6.35
C PHE A 169 -8.63 2.99 6.53
N TYR A 170 -7.49 2.99 5.85
CA TYR A 170 -6.58 4.13 5.87
C TYR A 170 -7.22 5.38 5.26
N LEU A 171 -7.90 5.22 4.13
CA LEU A 171 -8.53 6.33 3.44
C LEU A 171 -9.74 6.88 4.19
N THR A 172 -10.57 6.00 4.74
CA THR A 172 -11.76 6.39 5.49
C THR A 172 -11.45 6.86 6.91
N PHE A 173 -10.24 6.59 7.41
CA PHE A 173 -9.68 7.26 8.58
C PHE A 173 -9.39 8.74 8.29
N GLN A 174 -8.76 9.04 7.14
CA GLN A 174 -8.48 10.42 6.74
C GLN A 174 -9.73 11.20 6.34
N ASN A 175 -10.62 10.55 5.58
CA ASN A 175 -11.84 11.16 5.03
C ASN A 175 -13.05 10.26 5.29
N PRO A 176 -13.82 10.51 6.37
CA PRO A 176 -14.98 9.70 6.73
C PRO A 176 -16.07 9.65 5.66
N GLU A 177 -16.16 10.65 4.78
CA GLU A 177 -17.13 10.69 3.68
C GLU A 177 -16.86 9.64 2.59
N ARG A 178 -15.64 9.10 2.52
CA ARG A 178 -15.25 8.06 1.55
C ARG A 178 -15.67 6.64 1.96
N ARG A 179 -16.50 6.52 3.00
CA ARG A 179 -17.10 5.25 3.42
C ARG A 179 -17.91 4.64 2.29
N LEU A 180 -18.03 3.31 2.30
CA LEU A 180 -18.91 2.65 1.36
C LEU A 180 -20.36 3.10 1.61
N PRO A 181 -21.12 3.43 0.55
CA PRO A 181 -22.51 3.85 0.66
C PRO A 181 -23.40 2.69 1.14
N ASP A 182 -24.56 3.03 1.71
CA ASP A 182 -25.52 2.03 2.19
C ASP A 182 -25.88 1.04 1.05
N PRO A 183 -25.65 -0.27 1.26
CA PRO A 183 -25.98 -1.29 0.26
C PRO A 183 -27.47 -1.29 -0.13
N LYS A 184 -28.38 -0.89 0.76
CA LYS A 184 -29.83 -0.79 0.45
C LYS A 184 -30.08 0.28 -0.60
N VAL A 185 -29.46 1.44 -0.43
CA VAL A 185 -29.56 2.56 -1.38
C VAL A 185 -28.97 2.16 -2.72
N LYS A 186 -27.79 1.52 -2.72
CA LYS A 186 -27.16 1.01 -3.95
C LYS A 186 -27.95 -0.09 -4.65
N PHE A 187 -28.62 -0.95 -3.89
CA PHE A 187 -29.50 -1.97 -4.45
C PHE A 187 -30.71 -1.34 -5.15
N ASN A 188 -31.32 -0.32 -4.53
CA ASN A 188 -32.44 0.41 -5.15
C ASN A 188 -31.99 1.17 -6.40
N GLU A 189 -30.83 1.85 -6.37
CA GLU A 189 -30.23 2.51 -7.53
C GLU A 189 -29.96 1.53 -8.69
N MET A 190 -29.51 0.31 -8.36
CA MET A 190 -29.26 -0.77 -9.32
C MET A 190 -30.54 -1.23 -10.02
N ILE A 191 -31.64 -1.42 -9.27
CA ILE A 191 -32.93 -1.85 -9.84
C ILE A 191 -33.57 -0.73 -10.65
N GLN A 192 -33.49 0.52 -10.19
CA GLN A 192 -34.12 1.66 -10.84
C GLN A 192 -33.36 2.09 -12.12
N GLY A 193 -32.16 1.55 -12.36
CA GLY A 193 -31.33 1.89 -13.53
C GLY A 193 -30.88 3.36 -13.55
N GLN A 194 -31.02 4.08 -12.43
CA GLN A 194 -30.60 5.48 -12.29
C GLN A 194 -29.11 5.58 -11.99
N GLY A 195 -28.50 4.52 -11.47
CA GLY A 195 -27.06 4.43 -11.34
C GLY A 195 -26.43 3.97 -12.65
N GLN A 196 -25.82 4.88 -13.41
CA GLN A 196 -24.65 4.48 -14.20
C GLN A 196 -23.69 3.84 -13.20
N MET A 197 -23.62 2.51 -13.16
CA MET A 197 -22.56 1.81 -12.45
C MET A 197 -21.26 2.21 -13.14
N ARG A 198 -20.68 3.35 -12.75
CA ARG A 198 -19.34 3.72 -13.17
C ARG A 198 -18.45 2.59 -12.64
N PRO A 199 -17.81 1.79 -13.51
CA PRO A 199 -16.89 0.76 -13.06
C PRO A 199 -15.67 1.47 -12.49
N GLY A 200 -15.66 1.76 -11.19
CA GLY A 200 -14.64 2.62 -10.60
C GLY A 200 -14.89 3.07 -9.17
N GLY A 201 -15.47 2.21 -8.34
CA GLY A 201 -15.50 2.45 -6.89
C GLY A 201 -14.09 2.50 -6.30
N LEU A 202 -13.98 3.02 -5.07
CA LEU A 202 -12.72 3.22 -4.34
C LEU A 202 -11.78 1.99 -4.32
N LEU A 203 -12.35 0.78 -4.38
CA LEU A 203 -11.64 -0.50 -4.34
C LEU A 203 -11.38 -1.13 -5.72
N GLN A 204 -11.87 -0.50 -6.78
CA GLN A 204 -11.85 -1.00 -8.16
C GLN A 204 -11.03 -0.11 -9.09
N ASN A 205 -10.80 1.15 -8.71
CA ASN A 205 -9.76 1.96 -9.30
C ASN A 205 -8.41 1.29 -8.99
N ARG A 206 -7.67 0.93 -10.06
CA ARG A 206 -6.29 0.42 -9.98
C ARG A 206 -5.32 1.44 -9.37
N ASP A 207 -5.82 2.63 -9.04
CA ASP A 207 -5.07 3.75 -8.55
C ASP A 207 -5.59 4.28 -7.22
N ILE A 208 -5.20 3.59 -6.15
CA ILE A 208 -5.54 3.99 -4.78
C ILE A 208 -4.62 5.13 -4.30
N LEU A 209 -3.45 5.31 -4.93
CA LEU A 209 -2.42 6.28 -4.53
C LEU A 209 -2.30 7.48 -5.49
N GLY A 210 -3.08 7.53 -6.57
CA GLY A 210 -3.00 8.60 -7.58
C GLY A 210 -1.75 8.52 -8.47
N LEU A 211 -1.09 7.36 -8.55
CA LEU A 211 0.17 7.12 -9.26
C LEU A 211 -0.02 6.48 -10.64
N TYR A 212 -1.24 6.05 -11.00
CA TYR A 212 -1.52 5.41 -12.28
C TYR A 212 -1.93 6.44 -13.33
N THR A 213 -0.96 6.83 -14.15
CA THR A 213 -1.19 7.53 -15.42
C THR A 213 -1.54 6.53 -16.53
N GLY A 214 -2.71 5.88 -16.42
CA GLY A 214 -3.22 5.03 -17.50
C GLY A 214 -3.71 5.83 -18.70
N PRO A 215 -4.00 5.20 -19.86
CA PRO A 215 -4.46 5.90 -21.07
C PRO A 215 -5.71 6.77 -20.86
N GLU A 216 -6.62 6.36 -19.96
CA GLU A 216 -7.77 7.18 -19.56
C GLU A 216 -7.42 8.34 -18.63
N ALA A 217 -6.46 8.17 -17.71
CA ALA A 217 -6.00 9.26 -16.85
C ALA A 217 -5.19 10.29 -17.65
N GLU A 218 -4.43 9.81 -18.62
CA GLU A 218 -3.73 10.62 -19.62
C GLU A 218 -4.73 11.36 -20.52
N ARG A 219 -5.83 10.70 -20.95
CA ARG A 219 -6.94 11.37 -21.64
C ARG A 219 -7.57 12.45 -20.77
N ARG A 220 -7.93 12.19 -19.51
CA ARG A 220 -8.50 13.21 -18.62
C ARG A 220 -7.55 14.37 -18.30
N ARG A 221 -6.23 14.13 -18.26
CA ARG A 221 -5.21 15.20 -18.18
C ARG A 221 -5.11 16.01 -19.47
N ARG A 222 -5.23 15.36 -20.63
CA ARG A 222 -5.22 16.00 -21.96
C ARG A 222 -6.52 16.73 -22.29
N GLU A 223 -7.64 16.24 -21.76
CA GLU A 223 -9.00 16.79 -21.92
C GLU A 223 -9.29 17.91 -20.91
N GLY A 224 -8.24 18.53 -20.34
CA GLY A 224 -8.24 19.71 -19.46
C GLY A 224 -9.63 20.28 -19.11
N ILE A 225 -10.03 20.08 -17.85
CA ILE A 225 -11.01 20.87 -17.08
C ILE A 225 -11.84 21.82 -17.96
N THR A 226 -12.93 21.33 -18.55
CA THR A 226 -13.94 22.22 -19.12
C THR A 226 -14.67 22.94 -17.98
N GLU A 227 -14.30 24.21 -17.84
CA GLU A 227 -15.11 25.36 -17.44
C GLU A 227 -15.69 25.40 -16.01
N GLY A 228 -14.84 25.84 -15.09
CA GLY A 228 -15.24 26.78 -14.03
C GLY A 228 -14.30 27.98 -14.09
N LYS A 229 -14.81 29.14 -14.50
CA LYS A 229 -14.05 30.40 -14.63
C LYS A 229 -13.18 30.69 -13.41
N GLN A 230 -11.86 30.76 -13.59
CA GLN A 230 -11.01 31.73 -12.90
C GLN A 230 -9.65 31.86 -13.60
N GLN A 231 -9.53 33.00 -14.27
CA GLN A 231 -8.32 33.80 -14.53
C GLN A 231 -7.06 33.13 -15.07
N GLU A 232 -6.73 33.52 -16.31
CA GLU A 232 -5.45 33.32 -16.97
C GLU A 232 -4.28 33.65 -16.04
N GLN A 233 -3.51 32.62 -15.66
CA GLN A 233 -2.09 32.76 -15.43
C GLN A 233 -1.36 31.79 -16.37
N PRO A 234 -0.19 32.18 -16.92
CA PRO A 234 0.57 31.33 -17.82
C PRO A 234 0.90 30.01 -17.14
N SER A 235 0.84 28.92 -17.90
CA SER A 235 1.06 27.54 -17.45
C SER A 235 2.35 27.42 -16.62
N LYS A 236 2.21 27.35 -15.30
CA LYS A 236 3.33 27.12 -14.38
C LYS A 236 3.66 25.62 -14.34
N SER A 237 4.95 25.31 -14.38
CA SER A 237 5.46 23.95 -14.14
C SER A 237 5.06 23.51 -12.73
N SER A 238 4.74 22.23 -12.51
CA SER A 238 4.43 21.70 -11.17
C SER A 238 5.56 21.93 -10.15
N TRP A 239 6.78 22.20 -10.63
CA TRP A 239 7.93 22.59 -9.81
C TRP A 239 7.92 24.05 -9.36
N ASP A 240 7.20 24.93 -10.06
CA ASP A 240 7.05 26.33 -9.68
C ASP A 240 6.03 26.49 -8.55
N SER A 241 4.97 25.69 -8.54
CA SER A 241 3.98 25.67 -7.43
C SER A 241 4.62 25.27 -6.09
N ILE A 242 5.55 24.32 -6.11
CA ILE A 242 6.28 23.89 -4.91
C ILE A 242 7.25 24.99 -4.42
N ARG A 243 7.80 25.81 -5.33
CA ARG A 243 8.68 26.93 -4.96
C ARG A 243 7.90 28.12 -4.40
N GLU A 244 6.71 28.38 -4.90
CA GLU A 244 5.80 29.40 -4.36
C GLU A 244 5.25 29.00 -2.99
N GLU A 245 4.89 27.73 -2.79
CA GLU A 245 4.42 27.20 -1.49
C GLU A 245 5.49 27.32 -0.38
N ASN A 246 6.77 27.20 -0.75
CA ASN A 246 7.90 27.35 0.17
C ASN A 246 8.39 28.81 0.32
N GLY A 247 7.64 29.79 -0.19
CA GLY A 247 7.88 31.22 0.09
C GLY A 247 9.17 31.79 -0.49
N VAL A 248 9.68 31.26 -1.61
CA VAL A 248 10.86 31.82 -2.27
C VAL A 248 10.40 32.88 -3.31
N PRO A 249 10.64 34.18 -3.08
CA PRO A 249 10.20 35.20 -4.02
C PRO A 249 10.96 35.09 -5.33
N GLY A 250 10.23 34.77 -6.41
CA GLY A 250 10.73 34.85 -7.77
C GLY A 250 10.89 36.30 -8.20
N GLY A 251 12.14 36.73 -8.37
CA GLY A 251 12.50 38.01 -8.96
C GLY A 251 13.48 37.83 -10.11
N ALA A 252 12.98 38.10 -11.32
CA ALA A 252 13.69 38.54 -12.52
C ALA A 252 14.81 37.65 -13.11
N SER A 253 14.50 37.14 -14.29
CA SER A 253 15.41 36.80 -15.37
C SER A 253 16.62 37.74 -15.45
N SER A 254 17.82 37.21 -15.23
CA SER A 254 19.05 37.78 -15.75
C SER A 254 20.07 36.66 -15.93
N SER A 255 20.43 36.45 -17.19
CA SER A 255 21.62 35.74 -17.63
C SER A 255 22.86 36.09 -16.80
N ASN A 256 23.34 35.13 -16.02
CA ASN A 256 24.75 34.76 -15.82
C ASN A 256 24.86 33.94 -14.54
N GLY A 257 25.68 32.90 -14.62
CA GLY A 257 25.68 31.77 -13.69
C GLY A 257 25.86 32.13 -12.22
N LEU A 258 25.35 31.23 -11.37
CA LEU A 258 25.58 30.98 -9.93
C LEU A 258 24.32 30.22 -9.49
N GLY A 259 24.30 28.91 -9.25
CA GLY A 259 25.12 28.13 -8.34
C GLY A 259 24.15 27.29 -7.51
N SER A 260 23.91 26.05 -7.94
CA SER A 260 23.06 25.05 -7.28
C SER A 260 23.40 24.91 -5.79
N SER A 261 22.44 24.56 -4.93
CA SER A 261 22.61 24.31 -3.49
C SER A 261 23.76 23.35 -3.13
N TRP A 262 24.26 22.60 -4.12
CA TRP A 262 25.47 21.78 -4.06
C TRP A 262 26.80 22.56 -4.03
N ASN A 263 26.83 23.83 -4.45
CA ASN A 263 28.01 24.68 -4.30
C ASN A 263 28.16 25.21 -2.88
N LYS A 264 27.06 25.45 -2.15
CA LYS A 264 27.12 25.87 -0.74
C LYS A 264 27.74 24.79 0.16
N LEU A 265 27.56 23.51 -0.18
CA LEU A 265 28.17 22.39 0.55
C LEU A 265 29.66 22.21 0.21
N ARG A 266 30.13 22.68 -0.94
CA ARG A 266 31.54 22.60 -1.34
C ARG A 266 32.38 23.78 -0.85
N GLU A 267 31.79 24.98 -0.77
CA GLU A 267 32.48 26.16 -0.25
C GLU A 267 32.62 26.14 1.29
N GLY A 268 31.75 25.40 2.00
CA GLY A 268 31.83 25.26 3.46
C GLY A 268 33.00 24.42 3.99
N ASN A 269 33.69 23.66 3.14
CA ASN A 269 34.76 22.73 3.54
C ASN A 269 36.18 23.23 3.22
N LEU A 270 36.35 24.48 2.76
CA LEU A 270 37.65 25.03 2.34
C LEU A 270 38.19 26.16 3.23
N SER A 271 37.54 26.46 4.35
CA SER A 271 38.03 27.43 5.34
C SER A 271 38.67 26.71 6.52
N GLN A 272 39.98 26.57 6.42
CA GLN A 272 40.89 26.09 7.45
C GLN A 272 40.91 27.07 8.65
N GLU A 273 40.35 26.67 9.80
CA GLU A 273 40.70 27.27 11.09
C GLU A 273 41.47 26.27 11.96
N LYS A 274 42.61 26.75 12.48
CA LYS A 274 43.56 26.06 13.36
C LYS A 274 42.94 25.79 14.75
N PRO A 275 43.49 24.81 15.51
CA PRO A 275 42.87 24.26 16.69
C PRO A 275 43.10 25.14 17.93
N ARG A 276 42.16 25.09 18.87
CA ARG A 276 42.36 25.53 20.25
C ARG A 276 41.95 24.39 21.19
N ASP A 277 42.84 24.14 22.12
CA ASP A 277 42.96 22.95 22.94
C ASP A 277 41.81 22.69 23.94
N GLU A 278 41.76 21.41 24.35
CA GLU A 278 41.32 20.87 25.64
C GLU A 278 39.83 20.90 26.02
N GLN A 279 39.16 19.78 25.77
CA GLN A 279 38.45 19.09 26.85
C GLN A 279 38.43 17.57 26.62
N GLU A 280 39.18 16.88 27.47
CA GLU A 280 39.20 15.42 27.60
C GLU A 280 37.81 14.86 27.91
N PHE A 281 37.39 13.84 27.16
CA PHE A 281 36.79 12.65 27.75
C PHE A 281 37.34 11.43 27.00
N SER A 282 38.30 10.80 27.66
CA SER A 282 38.81 9.47 27.39
C SER A 282 37.69 8.43 27.35
N ASN A 283 37.66 7.62 26.29
CA ASN A 283 37.49 6.18 26.40
C ASN A 283 38.25 5.51 25.26
N ASP A 284 39.37 4.95 25.67
CA ASP A 284 40.27 4.08 24.94
C ASP A 284 39.61 2.68 24.94
N GLU A 285 39.07 2.24 23.81
CA GLU A 285 38.81 0.83 23.57
C GLU A 285 39.24 0.50 22.15
N SER A 286 40.46 -0.04 22.08
CA SER A 286 41.15 -0.47 20.89
C SER A 286 40.47 -1.72 20.32
N ASP A 287 39.73 -1.56 19.23
CA ASP A 287 39.32 -2.68 18.39
C ASP A 287 40.42 -2.96 17.34
N PRO A 288 41.16 -4.08 17.43
CA PRO A 288 42.36 -4.32 16.62
C PRO A 288 42.06 -4.82 15.19
N PHE A 289 40.81 -4.76 14.71
CA PHE A 289 40.42 -5.32 13.40
C PHE A 289 39.80 -4.34 12.39
N ALA A 290 39.86 -3.03 12.63
CA ALA A 290 39.35 -2.03 11.67
C ALA A 290 40.45 -1.11 11.12
N VAL A 291 41.54 -1.68 10.60
CA VAL A 291 42.36 -0.95 9.60
C VAL A 291 41.74 -1.23 8.25
N VAL A 292 40.69 -0.47 7.93
CA VAL A 292 40.22 -0.35 6.54
C VAL A 292 41.23 0.55 5.87
N ASP A 293 42.12 -0.05 5.08
CA ASP A 293 43.08 0.66 4.24
C ASP A 293 42.28 1.46 3.21
N HIS A 294 42.05 2.73 3.49
CA HIS A 294 41.37 3.62 2.55
C HIS A 294 42.39 3.95 1.45
N PRO A 295 42.11 3.60 0.18
CA PRO A 295 43.03 3.92 -0.90
C PRO A 295 43.26 5.42 -0.92
N SER A 296 44.53 5.80 -1.08
CA SER A 296 44.92 7.19 -1.21
C SER A 296 44.18 7.82 -2.40
N GLN A 297 43.90 9.12 -2.34
CA GLN A 297 43.20 9.84 -3.41
C GLN A 297 43.83 9.58 -4.79
N SER A 298 45.16 9.44 -4.84
CA SER A 298 45.92 9.07 -6.03
C SER A 298 45.58 7.68 -6.58
N GLU A 299 45.40 6.66 -5.72
CA GLU A 299 45.02 5.32 -6.17
C GLU A 299 43.61 5.27 -6.74
N PHE A 300 42.69 6.04 -6.15
CA PHE A 300 41.34 6.19 -6.67
C PHE A 300 41.33 6.83 -8.07
N ASP A 301 42.08 7.92 -8.24
CA ASP A 301 42.21 8.59 -9.54
C ASP A 301 42.83 7.65 -10.59
N THR A 302 43.80 6.83 -10.19
CA THR A 302 44.45 5.86 -11.07
C THR A 302 43.49 4.73 -11.48
N MET A 303 42.63 4.26 -10.57
CA MET A 303 41.58 3.28 -10.89
C MET A 303 40.52 3.86 -11.83
N LEU A 304 40.14 5.13 -11.63
CA LEU A 304 39.18 5.82 -12.50
C LEU A 304 39.73 6.00 -13.92
N GLU A 305 41.02 6.30 -14.04
CA GLU A 305 41.70 6.43 -15.33
C GLU A 305 41.87 5.08 -16.04
N ARG A 306 42.08 4.00 -15.29
CA ARG A 306 42.11 2.63 -15.82
C ARG A 306 40.73 2.22 -16.37
N GLU A 307 39.65 2.53 -15.65
CA GLU A 307 38.28 2.27 -16.14
C GLU A 307 37.96 3.11 -17.39
N ARG A 308 38.38 4.38 -17.39
CA ARG A 308 38.16 5.30 -18.51
C ARG A 308 38.93 4.91 -19.78
N ARG A 309 40.00 4.12 -19.66
CA ARG A 309 40.76 3.54 -20.79
C ARG A 309 40.26 2.15 -21.21
N GLY A 310 39.14 1.68 -20.67
CA GLY A 310 38.54 0.41 -21.05
C GLY A 310 39.14 -0.82 -20.39
N GLY A 311 39.94 -0.64 -19.33
CA GLY A 311 40.43 -1.76 -18.51
C GLY A 311 41.44 -2.68 -19.18
N GLU A 312 42.22 -2.21 -20.16
CA GLU A 312 43.37 -2.94 -20.69
C GLU A 312 44.62 -2.62 -19.86
N ASP A 313 45.11 -3.62 -19.13
CA ASP A 313 46.54 -3.86 -18.93
C ASP A 313 46.96 -4.97 -19.91
#